data_AF-A0A8J3AAU2-F1
#
_entry.id   AF-A0A8J3AAU2-F1
#
_cell.length_a   1.000
_cell.length_b   1.000
_cell.length_c   1.000
_cell.angle_alpha   90.00
_cell.angle_beta   90.00
_cell.angle_gamma   90.00
#
_symmetry.space_group_name_H-M   'P 1'
#
loop_
_entity.id
_entity.type
_entity.pdbx_description
1 polymer ?
#
loop_
_entity_poly.entity_id
_entity_poly.type
_entity_poly.pdbx_seq_one_letter_code
_entity_poly.pdbx_strand_id
1 'polypeptide(L)'
;MRSLQRRTRFRSVVAVLGAAGLVITGCERGDGGDGADGATPEDTEPIGEDLDAGGPGDGDADDGVDPSDADGDPSADDGDPGGPSDTDDTDRDPVGENADDGTDDTDRDPVGGDDDAAERVVEVFFTDDERGDLSDVFPVQRTVTGPDVLHGALEELLAGPSSEEEAEGYAGWFSEETTGMLNSAAIDDGTATVDFDAELREAIPNASTSTGSQILLAQLDATVTQFPTVDDAVYSLDGDVDAFYTWLQLVPPER
;
A
#
# COMPACT_ATOMS: atom_id res chain seq x y z
N MET A 1 24.42 18.89 -36.34
CA MET A 1 23.84 17.58 -36.68
C MET A 1 23.22 17.03 -35.40
N ARG A 2 21.95 17.38 -35.12
CA ARG A 2 20.78 16.49 -35.19
C ARG A 2 20.97 15.18 -34.41
N SER A 3 20.45 15.14 -33.19
CA SER A 3 19.61 14.02 -32.75
C SER A 3 18.68 14.51 -31.63
N LEU A 4 17.43 14.82 -32.03
CA LEU A 4 16.29 14.98 -31.12
C LEU A 4 15.68 13.59 -30.97
N GLN A 5 15.95 12.88 -29.88
CA GLN A 5 15.15 11.72 -29.49
C GLN A 5 13.82 12.24 -28.93
N ARG A 6 12.83 12.35 -29.81
CA ARG A 6 11.42 12.41 -29.39
C ARG A 6 11.07 11.06 -28.82
N ARG A 7 10.98 10.95 -27.49
CA ARG A 7 10.30 9.83 -26.83
C ARG A 7 8.81 10.00 -27.08
N THR A 8 8.31 9.33 -28.10
CA THR A 8 6.87 9.12 -28.29
C THR A 8 6.42 8.17 -27.19
N ARG A 9 5.90 8.70 -26.06
CA ARG A 9 5.17 7.87 -25.10
C ARG A 9 3.84 7.47 -25.76
N PHE A 10 3.68 6.18 -25.99
CA PHE A 10 2.41 5.59 -26.41
C PHE A 10 1.39 5.84 -25.31
N ARG A 11 0.36 6.64 -25.60
CA ARG A 11 -0.85 6.68 -24.77
C ARG A 11 -1.59 5.36 -24.98
N SER A 12 -1.43 4.42 -24.06
CA SER A 12 -2.38 3.30 -23.94
C SER A 12 -3.70 3.86 -23.44
N VAL A 13 -4.65 3.99 -24.36
CA VAL A 13 -6.06 4.21 -24.01
C VAL A 13 -6.58 2.85 -23.54
N VAL A 14 -6.58 2.61 -22.23
CA VAL A 14 -7.32 1.48 -21.66
C VAL A 14 -8.79 1.89 -21.60
N ALA A 15 -9.61 1.18 -22.36
CA ALA A 15 -11.05 1.34 -22.33
C ALA A 15 -11.60 0.76 -21.02
N VAL A 16 -12.15 1.62 -20.17
CA VAL A 16 -12.95 1.25 -19.00
C VAL A 16 -14.18 0.48 -19.47
N LEU A 17 -14.16 -0.84 -19.34
CA LEU A 17 -15.33 -1.70 -19.46
C LEU A 17 -15.88 -1.93 -18.05
N GLY A 18 -16.88 -1.13 -17.69
CA GLY A 18 -17.64 -1.33 -16.45
C GLY A 18 -18.31 -2.70 -16.44
N ALA A 19 -17.94 -3.53 -15.48
CA ALA A 19 -18.66 -4.75 -15.16
C ALA A 19 -19.90 -4.39 -14.34
N ALA A 20 -21.02 -4.15 -15.04
CA ALA A 20 -22.33 -4.15 -14.42
C ALA A 20 -22.64 -5.57 -13.94
N GLY A 21 -22.97 -5.70 -12.66
CA GLY A 21 -23.35 -6.96 -12.02
C GLY A 21 -24.48 -7.68 -12.76
N LEU A 22 -24.26 -8.96 -13.03
CA LEU A 22 -25.30 -9.87 -13.47
C LEU A 22 -25.59 -10.85 -12.32
N VAL A 23 -26.64 -10.55 -11.57
CA VAL A 23 -27.29 -11.49 -10.65
C VAL A 23 -27.99 -12.55 -11.49
N ILE A 24 -27.46 -13.77 -11.51
CA ILE A 24 -28.15 -14.92 -12.09
C ILE A 24 -28.78 -15.73 -10.96
N THR A 25 -30.04 -15.42 -10.67
CA THR A 25 -30.96 -16.34 -9.99
C THR A 25 -31.40 -17.41 -10.98
N GLY A 26 -31.27 -18.69 -10.60
CA GLY A 26 -32.28 -19.68 -10.99
C GLY A 26 -31.81 -21.05 -11.48
N CYS A 27 -32.31 -22.06 -10.75
CA CYS A 27 -32.83 -23.35 -11.22
C CYS A 27 -31.90 -24.57 -11.29
N GLU A 28 -31.97 -25.38 -10.22
CA GLU A 28 -32.58 -26.73 -10.18
C GLU A 28 -32.18 -27.81 -11.21
N ARG A 29 -32.09 -29.07 -10.69
CA ARG A 29 -32.09 -30.41 -11.34
C ARG A 29 -30.66 -30.96 -11.56
N GLY A 30 -30.24 -32.13 -11.06
CA GLY A 30 -30.91 -33.35 -10.59
C GLY A 30 -30.29 -34.55 -11.33
N ASP A 31 -29.97 -35.65 -10.62
CA ASP A 31 -29.47 -36.96 -11.11
C ASP A 31 -28.07 -36.96 -11.77
N GLY A 32 -27.12 -37.85 -11.51
CA GLY A 32 -27.14 -39.25 -11.08
C GLY A 32 -26.16 -40.03 -11.99
N GLY A 33 -25.38 -40.98 -11.45
CA GLY A 33 -24.56 -41.94 -12.22
C GLY A 33 -23.04 -41.78 -12.00
N ASP A 34 -22.35 -42.63 -11.23
CA ASP A 34 -22.01 -44.06 -11.44
C ASP A 34 -20.77 -44.24 -12.33
N GLY A 35 -19.78 -44.96 -11.79
CA GLY A 35 -18.97 -45.90 -12.58
C GLY A 35 -17.61 -45.44 -13.08
N ALA A 36 -16.58 -45.96 -12.40
CA ALA A 36 -15.31 -46.50 -12.91
C ALA A 36 -14.94 -46.32 -14.39
N ASP A 37 -13.67 -46.03 -14.68
CA ASP A 37 -12.73 -47.05 -15.15
C ASP A 37 -11.31 -46.48 -15.33
N GLY A 38 -10.33 -47.35 -15.11
CA GLY A 38 -8.92 -46.99 -15.03
C GLY A 38 -8.24 -46.74 -16.37
N ALA A 39 -7.12 -46.02 -16.29
CA ALA A 39 -6.03 -46.10 -17.26
C ALA A 39 -4.71 -45.90 -16.51
N THR A 40 -3.94 -46.98 -16.46
CA THR A 40 -2.56 -47.08 -16.00
C THR A 40 -1.57 -46.40 -16.97
N PRO A 41 -0.31 -46.16 -16.53
CA PRO A 41 0.64 -45.27 -17.18
C PRO A 41 1.42 -45.94 -18.32
N GLU A 42 1.81 -45.16 -19.34
CA GLU A 42 2.84 -45.52 -20.31
C GLU A 42 4.09 -44.68 -19.97
N ASP A 43 5.13 -45.30 -19.41
CA ASP A 43 6.28 -45.88 -20.14
C ASP A 43 7.17 -44.81 -20.78
N THR A 44 8.16 -44.34 -20.02
CA THR A 44 9.34 -43.68 -20.57
C THR A 44 10.54 -44.16 -19.77
N GLU A 45 11.26 -45.09 -20.39
CA GLU A 45 12.49 -45.70 -19.90
C GLU A 45 13.66 -44.70 -19.76
N PRO A 46 14.64 -45.02 -18.89
CA PRO A 46 15.72 -44.13 -18.48
C PRO A 46 16.93 -44.18 -19.42
N ILE A 47 17.53 -43.02 -19.68
CA ILE A 47 18.92 -42.95 -20.12
C ILE A 47 19.80 -42.67 -18.89
N GLY A 48 20.56 -43.70 -18.50
CA GLY A 48 21.65 -43.56 -17.57
C GLY A 48 22.88 -43.06 -18.29
N GLU A 49 23.55 -42.08 -17.70
CA GLU A 49 25.00 -41.88 -17.87
C GLU A 49 25.58 -41.51 -16.50
N ASP A 50 26.33 -42.48 -15.95
CA ASP A 50 27.24 -42.38 -14.83
C ASP A 50 28.14 -41.14 -14.90
N LEU A 51 28.12 -40.30 -13.86
CA LEU A 51 29.25 -39.46 -13.48
C LEU A 51 29.41 -39.46 -11.95
N ASP A 52 30.16 -40.48 -11.52
CA ASP A 52 31.24 -40.48 -10.53
C ASP A 52 31.48 -39.21 -9.67
N ALA A 53 31.36 -39.44 -8.36
CA ALA A 53 32.22 -39.01 -7.26
C ALA A 53 32.49 -37.51 -6.99
N GLY A 54 31.87 -37.01 -5.91
CA GLY A 54 32.36 -35.85 -5.13
C GLY A 54 31.44 -35.55 -3.95
N GLY A 55 31.82 -35.98 -2.75
CA GLY A 55 30.98 -35.97 -1.55
C GLY A 55 30.59 -34.59 -1.00
N PRO A 56 29.80 -34.59 0.08
CA PRO A 56 30.22 -33.82 1.25
C PRO A 56 30.23 -34.67 2.51
N GLY A 57 31.20 -34.37 3.37
CA GLY A 57 31.49 -35.12 4.58
C GLY A 57 30.42 -34.95 5.66
N ASP A 58 30.26 -36.03 6.40
CA ASP A 58 29.68 -36.08 7.72
C ASP A 58 30.44 -35.13 8.66
N GLY A 59 29.82 -33.98 8.93
CA GLY A 59 30.20 -33.05 9.99
C GLY A 59 29.23 -33.19 11.14
N ASP A 60 29.46 -34.18 12.00
CA ASP A 60 28.98 -34.20 13.38
C ASP A 60 29.62 -33.04 14.16
N ALA A 61 28.79 -32.11 14.66
CA ALA A 61 28.96 -31.37 15.93
C ALA A 61 27.69 -30.53 16.14
N ASP A 62 26.81 -30.89 17.07
CA ASP A 62 26.85 -30.44 18.48
C ASP A 62 26.32 -29.01 18.61
N ASP A 63 25.01 -28.88 18.85
CA ASP A 63 24.48 -27.81 19.71
C ASP A 63 23.10 -28.25 20.24
N GLY A 64 23.15 -29.00 21.33
CA GLY A 64 21.97 -29.27 22.15
C GLY A 64 21.56 -28.00 22.87
N VAL A 65 20.57 -27.29 22.31
CA VAL A 65 19.91 -26.21 23.03
C VAL A 65 19.03 -26.82 24.11
N ASP A 66 19.49 -26.64 25.35
CA ASP A 66 18.82 -26.95 26.61
C ASP A 66 17.56 -26.07 26.78
N PRO A 67 16.34 -26.63 26.88
CA PRO A 67 15.15 -25.87 27.24
C PRO A 67 14.87 -25.97 28.74
N SER A 68 15.70 -25.32 29.57
CA SER A 68 15.52 -25.29 31.02
C SER A 68 15.81 -23.91 31.63
N ASP A 69 15.13 -22.85 31.18
CA ASP A 69 14.99 -21.63 31.99
C ASP A 69 13.64 -20.97 31.71
N ALA A 70 12.59 -21.64 32.18
CA ALA A 70 11.37 -20.99 32.61
C ALA A 70 11.54 -20.75 34.11
N ASP A 71 11.60 -19.48 34.56
CA ASP A 71 11.14 -19.05 35.89
C ASP A 71 11.32 -17.53 36.12
N GLY A 72 10.22 -16.86 36.50
CA GLY A 72 10.19 -15.52 37.11
C GLY A 72 9.80 -14.39 36.16
N ASP A 73 8.84 -13.50 36.43
CA ASP A 73 8.07 -13.18 37.63
C ASP A 73 6.95 -12.20 37.18
N PRO A 74 5.64 -12.51 37.34
CA PRO A 74 4.61 -11.49 37.19
C PRO A 74 4.42 -10.79 38.54
N SER A 75 5.13 -9.69 38.73
CA SER A 75 4.83 -8.74 39.80
C SER A 75 3.47 -8.09 39.54
N ALA A 76 2.45 -8.68 40.14
CA ALA A 76 1.18 -8.04 40.42
C ALA A 76 1.41 -6.95 41.47
N ASP A 77 1.18 -5.69 41.09
CA ASP A 77 1.06 -4.59 42.04
C ASP A 77 -0.42 -4.38 42.36
N ASP A 78 -0.81 -4.95 43.49
CA ASP A 78 -2.07 -4.75 44.19
C ASP A 78 -2.08 -3.37 44.87
N GLY A 79 -3.08 -2.55 44.55
CA GLY A 79 -3.83 -1.83 45.58
C GLY A 79 -3.78 -0.30 45.57
N ASP A 80 -4.87 0.31 45.12
CA ASP A 80 -5.44 1.47 45.83
C ASP A 80 -6.98 1.34 45.91
N PRO A 81 -7.51 1.02 47.10
CA PRO A 81 -8.91 1.25 47.43
C PRO A 81 -9.02 2.38 48.46
N GLY A 82 -9.54 3.55 48.07
CA GLY A 82 -9.90 4.56 49.06
C GLY A 82 -10.53 5.85 48.56
N GLY A 83 -11.86 5.94 48.66
CA GLY A 83 -12.51 7.23 48.96
C GLY A 83 -13.89 7.49 48.34
N PRO A 84 -14.99 7.34 49.11
CA PRO A 84 -16.27 7.99 48.83
C PRO A 84 -16.35 9.39 49.48
N SER A 85 -17.49 10.07 49.28
CA SER A 85 -17.97 11.37 49.86
C SER A 85 -17.78 12.55 48.89
N ASP A 86 -18.73 13.43 48.55
CA ASP A 86 -20.02 13.86 49.15
C ASP A 86 -20.93 14.39 48.02
N THR A 87 -22.15 13.89 47.87
CA THR A 87 -23.45 14.56 48.11
C THR A 87 -23.54 16.09 47.96
N ASP A 88 -24.46 16.49 47.08
CA ASP A 88 -25.52 17.51 47.23
C ASP A 88 -25.10 18.97 47.52
N ASP A 89 -25.30 19.84 46.52
CA ASP A 89 -25.83 21.18 46.78
C ASP A 89 -26.74 21.58 45.61
N THR A 90 -28.03 21.39 45.86
CA THR A 90 -29.13 21.98 45.12
C THR A 90 -29.33 23.44 45.59
N ASP A 91 -29.95 24.22 44.71
CA ASP A 91 -30.68 25.47 45.03
C ASP A 91 -29.92 26.81 45.01
N ARG A 92 -30.01 27.52 43.88
CA ARG A 92 -30.42 28.94 43.81
C ARG A 92 -30.73 29.42 42.39
N ASP A 93 -32.01 29.36 42.04
CA ASP A 93 -32.73 30.23 41.08
C ASP A 93 -32.72 31.72 41.52
N PRO A 94 -33.27 32.71 40.75
CA PRO A 94 -33.44 32.88 39.29
C PRO A 94 -33.13 34.34 38.81
N VAL A 95 -33.56 34.64 37.57
CA VAL A 95 -33.89 35.93 36.90
C VAL A 95 -32.77 36.83 36.32
N GLY A 96 -32.80 36.91 34.99
CA GLY A 96 -32.17 37.94 34.17
C GLY A 96 -32.76 37.89 32.76
N GLU A 97 -34.00 38.33 32.61
CA GLU A 97 -34.64 38.61 31.32
C GLU A 97 -33.79 39.60 30.53
N ASN A 98 -33.33 39.20 29.35
CA ASN A 98 -33.06 40.12 28.25
C ASN A 98 -33.68 39.52 26.99
N ALA A 99 -34.86 40.03 26.67
CA ALA A 99 -35.44 39.94 25.35
C ALA A 99 -34.67 40.90 24.43
N ASP A 100 -34.11 40.36 23.35
CA ASP A 100 -33.70 41.08 22.14
C ASP A 100 -33.73 40.00 21.03
N ASP A 101 -34.89 39.81 20.40
CA ASP A 101 -35.22 40.31 19.06
C ASP A 101 -34.11 40.10 18.03
N GLY A 102 -34.38 39.18 17.10
CA GLY A 102 -33.42 38.76 16.09
C GLY A 102 -33.77 37.39 15.53
N THR A 103 -34.97 37.25 14.96
CA THR A 103 -35.20 36.25 13.91
C THR A 103 -34.33 36.63 12.72
N ASP A 104 -33.07 36.19 12.74
CA ASP A 104 -32.21 36.19 11.56
C ASP A 104 -32.22 34.77 10.99
N ASP A 105 -33.28 34.52 10.22
CA ASP A 105 -33.29 33.56 9.12
C ASP A 105 -32.20 33.97 8.13
N THR A 106 -30.95 33.61 8.43
CA THR A 106 -29.98 33.28 7.38
C THR A 106 -29.72 31.79 7.48
N ASP A 107 -30.43 31.03 6.64
CA ASP A 107 -29.73 30.30 5.58
C ASP A 107 -28.36 29.77 6.02
N ARG A 108 -28.36 28.81 6.95
CA ARG A 108 -27.22 27.89 7.08
C ARG A 108 -27.35 26.90 5.93
N ASP A 109 -26.96 27.38 4.75
CA ASP A 109 -26.63 26.56 3.61
C ASP A 109 -25.59 25.52 4.08
N PRO A 110 -25.86 24.21 3.99
CA PRO A 110 -24.90 23.18 4.38
C PRO A 110 -23.84 23.07 3.28
N VAL A 111 -22.99 24.10 3.13
CA VAL A 111 -21.88 24.08 2.17
C VAL A 111 -20.67 23.47 2.86
N GLY A 112 -20.33 22.23 2.51
CA GLY A 112 -18.98 21.69 2.73
C GLY A 112 -18.88 20.32 3.40
N GLY A 113 -19.86 19.42 3.21
CA GLY A 113 -19.79 18.06 3.78
C GLY A 113 -19.54 16.94 2.78
N ASP A 114 -19.86 17.13 1.49
CA ASP A 114 -19.91 16.02 0.53
C ASP A 114 -18.58 15.75 -0.18
N ASP A 115 -17.70 16.74 -0.34
CA ASP A 115 -16.41 16.56 -1.00
C ASP A 115 -15.38 15.83 -0.12
N ASP A 116 -15.49 15.95 1.21
CA ASP A 116 -14.65 15.24 2.19
C ASP A 116 -14.98 13.74 2.30
N ALA A 117 -16.19 13.34 1.90
CA ALA A 117 -16.62 11.94 1.90
C ALA A 117 -16.67 11.33 0.48
N ALA A 118 -16.24 12.06 -0.55
CA ALA A 118 -16.30 11.58 -1.92
C ALA A 118 -15.30 10.46 -2.17
N GLU A 119 -15.80 9.28 -2.50
CA GLU A 119 -15.00 8.13 -2.95
C GLU A 119 -14.57 8.32 -4.41
N ARG A 120 -13.31 8.02 -4.70
CA ARG A 120 -12.74 8.05 -6.03
C ARG A 120 -11.89 6.81 -6.26
N VAL A 121 -11.96 6.26 -7.46
CA VAL A 121 -11.12 5.13 -7.87
C VAL A 121 -9.83 5.68 -8.47
N VAL A 122 -8.70 5.19 -7.98
CA VAL A 122 -7.34 5.50 -8.43
C VAL A 122 -6.59 4.22 -8.77
N GLU A 123 -5.49 4.35 -9.48
CA GLU A 123 -4.59 3.24 -9.80
C GLU A 123 -3.32 3.38 -8.96
N VAL A 124 -2.93 2.32 -8.25
CA VAL A 124 -1.59 2.20 -7.64
C VAL A 124 -0.80 1.17 -8.43
N PHE A 125 0.51 1.33 -8.51
CA PHE A 125 1.33 0.56 -9.43
C PHE A 125 2.32 -0.33 -8.68
N PHE A 126 2.23 -1.64 -8.93
CA PHE A 126 3.07 -2.68 -8.34
C PHE A 126 3.82 -3.45 -9.42
N THR A 127 4.94 -4.07 -9.08
CA THR A 127 5.58 -5.05 -9.97
C THR A 127 4.80 -6.35 -9.95
N ASP A 128 4.98 -7.17 -10.97
CA ASP A 128 4.39 -8.50 -11.05
C ASP A 128 5.44 -9.47 -11.58
N ASP A 129 5.86 -10.42 -10.73
CA ASP A 129 6.94 -11.36 -11.03
C ASP A 129 6.63 -12.32 -12.20
N GLU A 130 5.35 -12.47 -12.55
CA GLU A 130 4.90 -13.38 -13.61
C GLU A 130 4.65 -12.68 -14.95
N ARG A 131 4.44 -11.35 -14.95
CA ARG A 131 3.96 -10.61 -16.13
C ARG A 131 5.00 -9.70 -16.79
N GLY A 132 6.13 -9.38 -16.14
CA GLY A 132 7.07 -8.39 -16.67
C GLY A 132 8.50 -8.53 -16.18
N ASP A 133 9.35 -7.63 -16.68
CA ASP A 133 10.65 -7.37 -16.07
C ASP A 133 10.46 -6.62 -14.75
N LEU A 134 11.49 -6.62 -13.88
CA LEU A 134 11.40 -5.97 -12.57
C LEU A 134 11.01 -4.49 -12.61
N SER A 135 11.31 -3.77 -13.70
CA SER A 135 10.91 -2.36 -13.85
C SER A 135 9.51 -2.15 -14.43
N ASP A 136 8.84 -3.21 -14.86
CA ASP A 136 7.47 -3.12 -15.36
C ASP A 136 6.51 -3.11 -14.19
N VAL A 137 5.65 -2.08 -14.17
CA VAL A 137 4.63 -1.91 -13.13
C VAL A 137 3.24 -1.96 -13.74
N PHE A 138 2.31 -2.52 -12.96
CA PHE A 138 0.96 -2.83 -13.39
C PHE A 138 -0.04 -2.14 -12.44
N PRO A 139 -1.13 -1.57 -12.99
CA PRO A 139 -2.11 -0.87 -12.21
C PRO A 139 -2.98 -1.83 -11.39
N VAL A 140 -3.25 -1.44 -10.16
CA VAL A 140 -4.21 -2.04 -9.23
C VAL A 140 -5.17 -0.95 -8.81
N GLN A 141 -6.48 -1.21 -8.91
CA GLN A 141 -7.49 -0.21 -8.57
C GLN A 141 -7.69 -0.12 -7.06
N ARG A 142 -7.62 1.09 -6.51
CA ARG A 142 -7.90 1.40 -5.11
C ARG A 142 -8.96 2.48 -4.98
N THR A 143 -9.68 2.46 -3.88
CA THR A 143 -10.70 3.47 -3.58
C THR A 143 -10.15 4.41 -2.52
N VAL A 144 -10.05 5.69 -2.84
CA VAL A 144 -9.60 6.75 -1.92
C VAL A 144 -10.78 7.65 -1.57
N THR A 145 -10.80 8.15 -0.34
CA THR A 145 -11.84 9.04 0.15
C THR A 145 -11.28 10.43 0.41
N GLY A 146 -12.04 11.46 0.06
CA GLY A 146 -11.71 12.85 0.37
C GLY A 146 -11.13 13.62 -0.80
N PRO A 147 -10.81 14.91 -0.60
CA PRO A 147 -10.48 15.82 -1.70
C PRO A 147 -9.06 15.63 -2.25
N ASP A 148 -8.13 15.10 -1.44
CA ASP A 148 -6.72 14.93 -1.82
C ASP A 148 -6.44 13.54 -2.41
N VAL A 149 -6.78 13.40 -3.69
CA VAL A 149 -6.71 12.13 -4.41
C VAL A 149 -5.28 11.64 -4.63
N LEU A 150 -4.32 12.55 -4.81
CA LEU A 150 -2.91 12.18 -4.97
C LEU A 150 -2.36 11.63 -3.65
N HIS A 151 -2.63 12.33 -2.54
CA HIS A 151 -2.21 11.87 -1.22
C HIS A 151 -2.81 10.48 -0.91
N GLY A 152 -4.11 10.30 -1.11
CA GLY A 152 -4.75 9.01 -0.90
C GLY A 152 -4.19 7.89 -1.78
N ALA A 153 -3.86 8.16 -3.05
CA ALA A 153 -3.25 7.16 -3.93
C ALA A 153 -1.86 6.74 -3.47
N LEU A 154 -1.06 7.68 -2.94
CA LEU A 154 0.26 7.39 -2.40
C LEU A 154 0.19 6.64 -1.07
N GLU A 155 -0.76 6.96 -0.20
CA GLU A 155 -1.03 6.18 1.02
C GLU A 155 -1.38 4.72 0.69
N GLU A 156 -2.27 4.50 -0.28
CA GLU A 156 -2.62 3.15 -0.74
C GLU A 156 -1.43 2.41 -1.36
N LEU A 157 -0.53 3.12 -2.06
CA LEU A 157 0.71 2.53 -2.56
C LEU A 157 1.66 2.15 -1.41
N LEU A 158 1.81 3.03 -0.41
CA LEU A 158 2.64 2.80 0.77
C LEU A 158 2.11 1.69 1.68
N ALA A 159 0.81 1.38 1.64
CA ALA A 159 0.28 0.21 2.32
C ALA A 159 0.71 -1.11 1.65
N GLY A 160 1.16 -1.05 0.39
CA GLY A 160 1.62 -2.21 -0.36
C GLY A 160 0.48 -3.04 -0.99
N PRO A 161 0.84 -4.11 -1.71
CA PRO A 161 -0.13 -5.06 -2.22
C PRO A 161 -0.85 -5.76 -1.06
N SER A 162 -2.15 -6.00 -1.22
CA SER A 162 -2.91 -6.81 -0.26
C SER A 162 -2.54 -8.28 -0.38
N SER A 163 -2.82 -9.09 0.65
CA SER A 163 -2.53 -10.53 0.59
C SER A 163 -3.23 -11.27 -0.56
N GLU A 164 -4.35 -10.74 -1.06
CA GLU A 164 -5.02 -11.26 -2.25
C GLU A 164 -4.23 -10.94 -3.52
N GLU A 165 -3.72 -9.71 -3.64
CA GLU A 165 -2.90 -9.26 -4.77
C GLU A 165 -1.53 -9.94 -4.78
N GLU A 166 -0.91 -10.15 -3.61
CA GLU A 166 0.33 -10.93 -3.49
C GLU A 166 0.14 -12.37 -3.97
N ALA A 167 -1.02 -12.98 -3.68
CA ALA A 167 -1.37 -14.32 -4.17
C ALA A 167 -1.59 -14.35 -5.70
N GLU A 168 -1.85 -13.20 -6.32
CA GLU A 168 -1.94 -13.00 -7.77
C GLU A 168 -0.59 -12.64 -8.43
N GLY A 169 0.49 -12.56 -7.64
CA GLY A 169 1.85 -12.30 -8.13
C GLY A 169 2.31 -10.85 -8.03
N TYR A 170 1.49 -9.94 -7.48
CA TYR A 170 1.91 -8.55 -7.28
C TYR A 170 2.91 -8.43 -6.13
N ALA A 171 3.92 -7.60 -6.34
CA ALA A 171 4.98 -7.33 -5.37
C ALA A 171 5.42 -5.86 -5.45
N GLY A 172 6.24 -5.43 -4.50
CA GLY A 172 6.81 -4.09 -4.51
C GLY A 172 7.69 -3.82 -3.30
N TRP A 173 8.09 -2.55 -3.14
CA TRP A 173 8.82 -2.14 -1.94
C TRP A 173 7.97 -1.99 -0.70
N PHE A 174 6.70 -1.64 -0.89
CA PHE A 174 5.83 -1.20 0.18
C PHE A 174 5.07 -2.37 0.79
N SER A 175 4.74 -2.22 2.07
CA SER A 175 3.99 -3.18 2.88
C SER A 175 3.26 -2.43 4.00
N GLU A 176 2.56 -3.15 4.86
CA GLU A 176 1.94 -2.54 6.05
C GLU A 176 2.94 -1.73 6.90
N GLU A 177 4.23 -2.09 6.90
CA GLU A 177 5.29 -1.38 7.63
C GLU A 177 5.56 0.04 7.10
N THR A 178 5.25 0.32 5.83
CA THR A 178 5.44 1.64 5.22
C THR A 178 4.20 2.53 5.27
N THR A 179 3.08 2.03 5.82
CA THR A 179 1.83 2.78 5.98
C THR A 179 2.03 4.03 6.83
N GLY A 180 1.51 5.17 6.39
CA GLY A 180 1.61 6.43 7.14
C GLY A 180 3.00 7.08 7.13
N MET A 181 3.93 6.60 6.30
CA MET A 181 5.24 7.24 6.08
C MET A 181 5.19 8.35 5.00
N LEU A 182 4.00 8.81 4.62
CA LEU A 182 3.82 9.98 3.75
C LEU A 182 3.61 11.22 4.62
N ASN A 183 4.55 12.17 4.54
CA ASN A 183 4.42 13.44 5.24
C ASN A 183 3.50 14.40 4.47
N SER A 184 3.70 14.49 3.15
CA SER A 184 2.87 15.35 2.30
C SER A 184 2.97 14.98 0.82
N ALA A 185 1.93 15.31 0.05
CA ALA A 185 1.93 15.24 -1.40
C ALA A 185 1.17 16.45 -1.95
N ALA A 186 1.70 17.07 -3.00
CA ALA A 186 1.08 18.23 -3.64
C ALA A 186 1.45 18.29 -5.12
N ILE A 187 0.63 18.99 -5.91
CA ILE A 187 0.91 19.27 -7.32
C ILE A 187 1.02 20.78 -7.48
N ASP A 188 2.17 21.25 -7.99
CA ASP A 188 2.41 22.65 -8.33
C ASP A 188 2.99 22.76 -9.75
N ASP A 189 2.36 23.58 -10.60
CA ASP A 189 2.75 23.83 -11.99
C ASP A 189 3.09 22.57 -12.83
N GLY A 190 2.33 21.49 -12.62
CA GLY A 190 2.56 20.22 -13.33
C GLY A 190 3.58 19.29 -12.69
N THR A 191 4.20 19.68 -11.58
CA THR A 191 5.16 18.86 -10.83
C THR A 191 4.52 18.34 -9.55
N ALA A 192 4.51 17.03 -9.36
CA ALA A 192 4.14 16.42 -8.08
C ALA A 192 5.34 16.48 -7.11
N THR A 193 5.17 17.15 -5.97
CA THR A 193 6.14 17.10 -4.87
C THR A 193 5.63 16.14 -3.81
N VAL A 194 6.41 15.11 -3.50
CA VAL A 194 6.04 14.07 -2.55
C VAL A 194 7.12 13.98 -1.48
N ASP A 195 6.72 14.14 -0.23
CA ASP A 195 7.59 14.07 0.92
C ASP A 195 7.27 12.85 1.77
N PHE A 196 8.27 12.02 2.02
CA PHE A 196 8.16 10.85 2.88
C PHE A 196 8.89 11.07 4.20
N ASP A 197 8.52 10.30 5.20
CA ASP A 197 9.27 10.20 6.45
C ASP A 197 10.65 9.56 6.20
N ALA A 198 11.70 10.08 6.85
CA ALA A 198 13.06 9.54 6.70
C ALA A 198 13.20 8.06 7.12
N GLU A 199 12.34 7.55 8.01
CA GLU A 199 12.27 6.14 8.44
C GLU A 199 11.92 5.20 7.28
N LEU A 200 11.37 5.71 6.17
CA LEU A 200 11.12 4.92 4.96
C LEU A 200 12.37 4.17 4.50
N ARG A 201 13.57 4.76 4.64
CA ARG A 201 14.83 4.10 4.25
C ARG A 201 15.13 2.85 5.08
N GLU A 202 14.67 2.83 6.33
CA GLU A 202 14.88 1.74 7.26
C GLU A 202 13.87 0.61 7.02
N ALA A 203 12.64 0.95 6.62
CA ALA A 203 11.62 0.00 6.21
C ALA A 203 11.96 -0.69 4.88
N ILE A 204 12.55 0.02 3.92
CA ILE A 204 12.90 -0.53 2.59
C ILE A 204 14.39 -0.39 2.25
N PRO A 205 15.30 -1.03 3.04
CA PRO A 205 16.75 -0.80 2.94
C PRO A 205 17.35 -1.24 1.60
N ASN A 206 16.71 -2.16 0.89
CA ASN A 206 17.17 -2.67 -0.40
C ASN A 206 16.72 -1.82 -1.60
N ALA A 207 15.87 -0.80 -1.39
CA ALA A 207 15.43 0.10 -2.45
C ALA A 207 16.57 0.95 -3.02
N SER A 208 17.67 1.14 -2.28
CA SER A 208 18.88 1.83 -2.79
C SER A 208 19.80 0.97 -3.67
N THR A 209 19.46 -0.30 -3.92
CA THR A 209 20.22 -1.13 -4.86
C THR A 209 19.96 -0.70 -6.31
N SER A 210 20.85 -1.04 -7.25
CA SER A 210 20.71 -0.61 -8.64
C SER A 210 19.39 -1.01 -9.30
N THR A 211 18.88 -2.20 -8.98
CA THR A 211 17.57 -2.66 -9.46
C THR A 211 16.46 -2.09 -8.58
N GLY A 212 16.67 -2.02 -7.27
CA GLY A 212 15.63 -1.54 -6.37
C GLY A 212 15.26 -0.09 -6.58
N SER A 213 16.22 0.76 -6.93
CA SER A 213 15.94 2.17 -7.22
C SER A 213 15.07 2.32 -8.48
N GLN A 214 15.22 1.43 -9.45
CA GLN A 214 14.40 1.42 -10.66
C GLN A 214 12.98 0.97 -10.35
N ILE A 215 12.82 -0.07 -9.54
CA ILE A 215 11.51 -0.56 -9.10
C ILE A 215 10.78 0.53 -8.32
N LEU A 216 11.44 1.14 -7.32
CA LEU A 216 10.83 2.16 -6.47
C LEU A 216 10.34 3.36 -7.30
N LEU A 217 11.21 3.89 -8.15
CA LEU A 217 10.85 5.01 -9.00
C LEU A 217 9.78 4.63 -10.02
N ALA A 218 9.78 3.41 -10.57
CA ALA A 218 8.73 2.99 -11.50
C ALA A 218 7.35 2.99 -10.82
N GLN A 219 7.25 2.46 -9.60
CA GLN A 219 6.00 2.43 -8.83
C GLN A 219 5.52 3.84 -8.46
N LEU A 220 6.43 4.67 -7.95
CA LEU A 220 6.13 6.05 -7.57
C LEU A 220 5.74 6.89 -8.79
N ASP A 221 6.59 6.91 -9.83
CA ASP A 221 6.36 7.72 -11.03
C ASP A 221 5.06 7.30 -11.74
N ALA A 222 4.78 6.01 -11.87
CA ALA A 222 3.53 5.56 -12.50
C ALA A 222 2.29 6.00 -11.69
N THR A 223 2.36 5.90 -10.36
CA THR A 223 1.26 6.30 -9.47
C THR A 223 1.03 7.81 -9.50
N VAL A 224 2.07 8.64 -9.47
CA VAL A 224 1.90 10.11 -9.48
C VAL A 224 1.57 10.64 -10.88
N THR A 225 2.09 10.03 -11.95
CA THR A 225 1.83 10.48 -13.33
C THR A 225 0.56 9.92 -13.94
N GLN A 226 -0.23 9.12 -13.19
CA GLN A 226 -1.60 8.75 -13.58
C GLN A 226 -2.49 10.01 -13.72
N PHE A 227 -2.18 11.04 -12.93
CA PHE A 227 -2.92 12.28 -12.93
C PHE A 227 -2.54 13.11 -14.17
N PRO A 228 -3.49 13.49 -15.04
CA PRO A 228 -3.20 14.14 -16.32
C PRO A 228 -2.63 15.56 -16.18
N THR A 229 -2.66 16.12 -14.97
CA THR A 229 -2.07 17.41 -14.61
C THR A 229 -0.66 17.28 -14.06
N VAL A 230 -0.08 16.07 -14.00
CA VAL A 230 1.27 15.82 -13.51
C VAL A 230 2.15 15.39 -14.69
N ASP A 231 3.15 16.21 -14.99
CA ASP A 231 4.15 15.99 -16.02
C ASP A 231 5.44 15.37 -15.45
N ASP A 232 5.82 15.79 -14.24
CA ASP A 232 7.06 15.41 -13.56
C ASP A 232 6.82 15.20 -12.04
N ALA A 233 7.76 14.55 -11.37
CA ALA A 233 7.71 14.29 -9.93
C ALA A 233 9.05 14.53 -9.24
N VAL A 234 8.98 15.04 -8.01
CA VAL A 234 10.14 15.25 -7.14
C VAL A 234 9.85 14.69 -5.77
N TYR A 235 10.77 13.84 -5.30
CA TYR A 235 10.65 13.13 -4.02
C TYR A 235 11.63 13.70 -2.99
N SER A 236 11.23 13.71 -1.72
CA SER A 236 12.07 14.11 -0.60
C SER A 236 11.86 13.21 0.63
N LEU A 237 12.80 13.28 1.57
CA LEU A 237 12.71 12.65 2.89
C LEU A 237 12.86 13.72 3.95
N ASP A 238 11.82 13.94 4.76
CA ASP A 238 11.74 15.05 5.73
C ASP A 238 12.03 16.43 5.11
N GLY A 239 11.53 16.65 3.90
CA GLY A 239 11.72 17.85 3.10
C GLY A 239 13.08 17.92 2.39
N ASP A 240 13.98 16.96 2.59
CA ASP A 240 15.30 16.94 1.98
C ASP A 240 15.34 16.10 0.69
N VAL A 241 15.37 16.80 -0.44
CA VAL A 241 15.37 16.22 -1.79
C VAL A 241 16.69 15.50 -2.05
N ASP A 242 17.82 16.15 -1.76
CA ASP A 242 19.15 15.57 -1.95
C ASP A 242 19.29 14.26 -1.17
N ALA A 243 18.73 14.17 0.03
CA ALA A 243 18.76 12.97 0.85
C ALA A 243 17.94 11.81 0.26
N PHE A 244 16.87 12.05 -0.51
CA PHE A 244 16.15 11.00 -1.24
C PHE A 244 16.97 10.48 -2.42
N TYR A 245 17.42 11.36 -3.32
CA TYR A 245 18.14 10.93 -4.52
C TYR A 245 19.54 10.38 -4.20
N THR A 246 20.23 10.93 -3.21
CA THR A 246 21.54 10.40 -2.77
C THR A 246 21.41 8.99 -2.21
N TRP A 247 20.34 8.72 -1.45
CA TRP A 247 20.06 7.37 -0.95
C TRP A 247 19.89 6.38 -2.10
N LEU A 248 19.18 6.78 -3.17
CA LEU A 248 19.04 5.97 -4.39
C LEU A 248 20.29 6.01 -5.30
N GLN A 249 21.35 6.71 -4.91
CA GLN A 249 22.57 6.89 -5.70
C GLN A 249 22.33 7.58 -7.06
N LEU A 250 21.36 8.49 -7.08
CA LEU A 250 20.94 9.28 -8.22
C LEU A 250 21.23 10.77 -8.01
N VAL A 251 21.10 11.53 -9.10
CA VAL A 251 21.19 12.99 -9.06
C VAL A 251 19.77 13.56 -8.98
N PRO A 252 19.47 14.51 -8.08
CA PRO A 252 18.20 15.20 -8.05
C PRO A 252 17.85 15.85 -9.40
N PRO A 253 16.57 15.89 -9.79
CA PRO A 253 16.14 16.64 -10.96
C PRO A 253 16.39 18.14 -10.77
N GLU A 254 16.72 18.84 -11.86
CA GLU A 254 16.85 20.30 -11.83
C GLU A 254 15.45 20.92 -11.68
N ARG A 255 15.29 21.79 -10.67
CA ARG A 255 14.06 22.54 -10.36
C ARG A 255 13.86 23.72 -11.29
#